data_AF-A0A3N5Z324-F1
#
_entry.id   AF-A0A3N5Z324-F1
#
_cell.length_a   1.000
_cell.length_b   1.000
_cell.length_c   1.000
_cell.angle_alpha   90.00
_cell.angle_beta   90.00
_cell.angle_gamma   90.00
#
_symmetry.space_group_name_H-M   'P 1'
#
loop_
_entity.id
_entity.type
_entity.pdbx_description
1 polymer ?
#
loop_
_entity_poly.entity_id
_entity_poly.type
_entity_poly.pdbx_seq_one_letter_code
_entity_poly.pdbx_strand_id
1 'polypeptide(L)' 'MKIKVVIESSDEGGYTVYVPGLPGCISEGDTREEALANI' A
#
# COMPACT_ATOMS: atom_id res chain seq x y z
N MET A 1 12.10 -9.69 -8.92
CA MET A 1 11.68 -8.39 -9.49
C MET A 1 11.58 -7.38 -8.37
N LYS A 2 11.83 -6.09 -8.62
CA LYS A 2 11.61 -5.01 -7.64
C LYS A 2 10.56 -4.08 -8.20
N ILE A 3 9.42 -3.97 -7.51
CA ILE A 3 8.33 -3.06 -7.84
C ILE A 3 8.37 -1.88 -6.87
N LYS A 4 8.13 -0.68 -7.41
CA LYS A 4 8.00 0.53 -6.60
C LYS A 4 6.58 0.61 -6.10
N VAL A 5 6.43 0.83 -4.79
CA VAL A 5 5.15 1.03 -4.12
C VAL A 5 5.12 2.44 -3.54
N VAL A 6 3.94 3.03 -3.50
CA VAL A 6 3.67 4.26 -2.76
C VAL A 6 2.83 3.88 -1.56
N ILE A 7 3.19 4.42 -0.40
CA ILE A 7 2.48 4.21 0.86
C ILE A 7 1.96 5.58 1.29
N GLU A 8 0.64 5.68 1.44
CA GLU A 8 -0.02 6.86 1.99
C GLU A 8 -0.62 6.51 3.35
N SER A 9 -0.46 7.41 4.32
CA SER A 9 -1.10 7.31 5.63
C SER A 9 -2.44 8.06 5.58
N SER A 10 -3.51 7.43 6.05
CA SER A 10 -4.83 8.06 6.13
C SER A 10 -4.96 8.90 7.40
N ASP A 11 -5.67 10.03 7.32
CA ASP A 11 -5.95 10.92 8.45
C ASP A 11 -6.78 10.23 9.57
N GLU A 12 -7.60 9.24 9.20
CA GLU A 12 -8.40 8.43 10.15
C GLU A 12 -7.59 7.29 10.80
N GLY A 13 -6.32 7.13 10.41
CA GLY A 13 -5.47 6.01 10.78
C GLY A 13 -5.33 4.97 9.67
N GLY A 14 -4.28 4.15 9.75
CA GLY A 14 -3.97 3.13 8.75
C GLY A 14 -3.11 3.62 7.57
N TYR A 15 -2.90 2.72 6.62
CA TYR A 15 -2.03 2.87 5.47
C TYR A 15 -2.68 2.29 4.22
N THR A 16 -2.61 3.04 3.13
CA THR A 16 -2.90 2.56 1.78
C THR A 16 -1.59 2.38 1.03
N VAL A 17 -1.42 1.23 0.37
CA VAL A 17 -0.28 0.93 -0.48
C VAL A 17 -0.78 0.67 -1.89
N TYR A 18 -0.12 1.27 -2.88
CA TYR A 18 -0.44 1.00 -4.28
C TYR A 18 0.81 0.98 -5.16
N VAL A 19 0.72 0.30 -6.30
CA VAL A 19 1.80 0.15 -7.28
C VAL A 19 1.54 1.09 -8.46
N PRO A 20 2.30 2.20 -8.65
CA PRO A 20 2.07 3.12 -9.78
C PRO A 20 2.23 2.46 -11.16
N GLY A 21 3.06 1.41 -11.24
CA GLY A 21 3.29 0.65 -12.47
C GLY A 21 2.28 -0.46 -12.74
N LEU A 22 1.37 -0.74 -11.80
CA LEU A 22 0.34 -1.77 -11.92
C LEU A 22 -1.00 -1.21 -11.40
N PRO A 23 -1.69 -0.39 -12.21
CA PRO A 23 -2.95 0.22 -11.82
C PRO A 23 -3.97 -0.85 -11.42
N GLY A 24 -4.57 -0.69 -10.25
CA GLY A 24 -5.49 -1.66 -9.64
C GLY A 24 -4.85 -2.57 -8.58
N CYS A 25 -3.52 -2.58 -8.44
CA CYS A 25 -2.84 -3.23 -7.33
C CYS A 25 -2.76 -2.26 -6.15
N ILE A 26 -3.71 -2.40 -5.23
CA ILE A 26 -3.91 -1.55 -4.04
C ILE A 26 -4.19 -2.47 -2.85
N SER A 27 -3.67 -2.12 -1.69
CA SER A 27 -3.87 -2.82 -0.42
C SER A 27 -3.96 -1.80 0.71
N GLU A 28 -4.79 -2.07 1.71
CA GLU A 28 -5.00 -1.21 2.88
C GLU A 28 -4.80 -2.03 4.15
N GLY A 29 -4.37 -1.37 5.22
CA GLY A 29 -4.24 -2.01 6.54
C GLY A 29 -3.95 -1.00 7.65
N ASP A 30 -4.14 -1.43 8.89
CA ASP A 30 -3.93 -0.56 10.07
C ASP A 30 -2.44 -0.25 10.31
N THR A 31 -1.55 -1.11 9.79
CA THR A 31 -0.09 -0.95 9.88
C THR A 31 0.56 -1.02 8.51
N ARG A 32 1.78 -0.47 8.40
CA ARG A 32 2.56 -0.55 7.15
C ARG A 32 2.81 -1.99 6.72
N GLU A 33 3.09 -2.87 7.68
CA GLU A 33 3.35 -4.29 7.44
C GLU A 33 2.12 -5.00 6.88
N GLU A 34 0.95 -4.72 7.46
CA GLU A 34 -0.33 -5.28 7.00
C GLU A 34 -0.69 -4.80 5.59
N ALA A 35 -0.56 -3.50 5.34
CA ALA A 35 -0.84 -2.93 4.04
C ALA A 35 0.14 -3.42 2.95
N LEU A 36 1.37 -3.79 3.33
CA LEU A 36 2.37 -4.40 2.44
C LEU A 36 2.21 -5.92 2.25
N ALA A 37 1.51 -6.62 3.13
CA ALA A 37 1.43 -8.08 3.10
C ALA A 37 0.78 -8.64 1.82
N ASN A 38 -0.01 -7.83 1.13
CA ASN A 38 -0.78 -8.22 -0.06
C ASN A 38 -0.26 -7.60 -1.38
N ILE A 39 0.93 -6.99 -1.39
CA ILE A 39 1.52 -6.26 -2.55
C ILE A 39 2.74 -6.98 -3.13
#